data_AF-A0A5B0FFX6-F1
#
_entry.id   AF-A0A5B0FFX6-F1
#
_cell.length_a   1.000
_cell.length_b   1.000
_cell.length_c   1.000
_cell.angle_alpha   90.00
_cell.angle_beta   90.00
_cell.angle_gamma   90.00
#
_symmetry.space_group_name_H-M   'P 1'
#
loop_
_entity.id
_entity.type
_entity.pdbx_description
1 polymer ?
#
loop_
_entity_poly.entity_id
_entity_poly.type
_entity_poly.pdbx_seq_one_letter_code
_entity_poly.pdbx_strand_id
1 'polypeptide(L)'
;MKNPFRVLLPVFACSLALVSFESASELPAGIEHVIVIGVDGLSPDGIKKAETPFIDKMIAGGSVKWNVRTVLTTASSQNWASMIMGAGPEQHGIIDNDWEMDDHTLPPIVNEADGRFPTIFSVLHKARPEAEIGTVYHWGGFGRLFQKNAVSYDKHFSTEDSTTADFIKYIKTKKPTLGFVHLDHVDHAGHHGGHGSAEYYQSVVKADSLVGKILASIEEAGIMDKTLVILWADHGGMGYGHGGATPQEAEITGVFYGKGVKKGYEVAQQVYTYDLASTIAFALGVGQPYAWIGRPVKPAFEGLKEPENLWLGEKAVQMPVIYPDRNLYAQAGGLYIDKKPLVKIETKAKNGVTRYTTDGSEPNQSSPVFEKEFVLDRTTVVKARSFDEKGNPSQRTTAYFRVVDSKTGNGLTATFYPGKDLKKLPDFTKLQKGRSWVTVEFNMDKGQVSKLFTAGNESFAMRFEGFIQIDKPGKYTFSTQSDDGSKLFIDNKEVVDNDGNHAVQEKSGSVELKAGKHPIRIDYYNNGGGFWLDAFYKGPGLTKQLIPADKLFIK
;
A
#
# COMPACT_ATOMS: atom_id res chain seq x y z
N MET A 1 81.80 -2.57 43.35
CA MET A 1 81.82 -4.05 43.45
C MET A 1 80.82 -4.51 44.51
N LYS A 2 79.67 -5.05 44.10
CA LYS A 2 78.86 -6.03 44.85
C LYS A 2 77.90 -6.70 43.86
N ASN A 3 78.13 -8.00 43.70
CA ASN A 3 77.35 -9.06 43.05
C ASN A 3 75.93 -9.21 43.68
N PRO A 4 75.05 -10.17 43.28
CA PRO A 4 75.14 -11.27 42.28
C PRO A 4 73.82 -11.48 41.47
N PHE A 5 73.68 -12.57 40.67
CA PHE A 5 72.51 -13.50 40.53
C PHE A 5 72.64 -14.30 39.20
N ARG A 6 72.96 -15.61 39.18
CA ARG A 6 72.15 -16.84 39.35
C ARG A 6 71.23 -17.22 38.16
N VAL A 7 71.70 -18.21 37.40
CA VAL A 7 71.04 -19.36 36.71
C VAL A 7 69.61 -19.17 36.14
N LEU A 8 69.49 -19.28 34.80
CA LEU A 8 68.25 -19.37 34.03
C LEU A 8 67.74 -20.81 33.89
N LEU A 9 66.45 -21.02 34.14
CA LEU A 9 65.63 -22.17 33.72
C LEU A 9 64.64 -21.69 32.63
N PRO A 10 64.27 -22.50 31.62
CA PRO A 10 63.31 -22.08 30.61
C PRO A 10 61.87 -22.29 31.10
N VAL A 11 61.04 -21.25 30.98
CA VAL A 11 59.59 -21.31 31.23
C VAL A 11 58.89 -21.60 29.90
N PHE A 12 58.19 -22.74 29.82
CA PHE A 12 57.19 -23.02 28.80
C PHE A 12 55.98 -22.09 29.05
N ALA A 13 55.69 -21.18 28.13
CA ALA A 13 54.49 -20.36 28.16
C ALA A 13 53.33 -21.13 27.48
N CYS A 14 52.37 -21.59 28.27
CA CYS A 14 51.07 -22.05 27.79
C CYS A 14 50.28 -20.86 27.23
N SER A 15 50.05 -20.84 25.93
CA SER A 15 49.07 -19.97 25.27
C SER A 15 47.65 -20.47 25.57
N LEU A 16 46.94 -19.77 26.45
CA LEU A 16 45.49 -19.90 26.58
C LEU A 16 44.83 -19.26 25.35
N ALA A 17 44.26 -20.10 24.48
CA ALA A 17 43.35 -19.66 23.45
C ALA A 17 42.06 -19.17 24.11
N LEU A 18 41.81 -17.86 24.04
CA LEU A 18 40.50 -17.28 24.29
C LEU A 18 39.57 -17.74 23.16
N VAL A 19 38.82 -18.80 23.42
CA VAL A 19 37.67 -19.17 22.58
C VAL A 19 36.60 -18.12 22.87
N SER A 20 36.48 -17.14 21.98
CA SER A 20 35.29 -16.30 21.90
C SER A 20 34.12 -17.20 21.56
N PHE A 21 33.26 -17.49 22.55
CA PHE A 21 31.92 -17.99 22.28
C PHE A 21 31.17 -16.89 21.54
N GLU A 22 31.19 -16.92 20.21
CA GLU A 22 30.10 -16.34 19.43
C GLU A 22 28.82 -16.95 19.97
N SER A 23 27.91 -16.13 20.50
CA SER A 23 26.59 -16.62 20.86
C SER A 23 25.95 -17.14 19.58
N ALA A 24 25.93 -18.46 19.41
CA ALA A 24 25.13 -19.09 18.37
C ALA A 24 23.73 -18.50 18.52
N SER A 25 23.25 -17.76 17.51
CA SER A 25 21.94 -17.14 17.61
C SER A 25 20.93 -18.28 17.79
N GLU A 26 20.29 -18.34 18.96
CA GLU A 26 19.38 -19.43 19.29
C GLU A 26 18.27 -19.45 18.23
N LEU A 27 18.28 -20.48 17.38
CA LEU A 27 17.21 -20.75 16.44
C LEU A 27 15.94 -21.11 17.25
N PRO A 28 14.73 -20.76 16.77
CA PRO A 28 13.51 -21.19 17.43
C PRO A 28 13.44 -22.72 17.41
N ALA A 29 13.29 -23.32 18.58
CA ALA A 29 13.40 -24.77 18.74
C ALA A 29 12.15 -25.52 18.27
N GLY A 30 12.35 -26.58 17.47
CA GLY A 30 11.32 -27.57 17.16
C GLY A 30 10.30 -27.17 16.09
N ILE A 31 10.61 -26.18 15.25
CA ILE A 31 9.84 -25.87 14.04
C ILE A 31 10.30 -26.81 12.92
N GLU A 32 9.41 -27.67 12.44
CA GLU A 32 9.65 -28.59 11.31
C GLU A 32 8.88 -28.16 10.04
N HIS A 33 7.79 -27.42 10.22
CA HIS A 33 6.92 -26.95 9.15
C HIS A 33 6.71 -25.44 9.24
N VAL A 34 6.75 -24.77 8.09
CA VAL A 34 6.32 -23.37 7.96
C VAL A 34 5.18 -23.32 6.94
N ILE A 35 4.02 -22.81 7.36
CA ILE A 35 2.86 -22.59 6.51
C ILE A 35 2.61 -21.09 6.39
N VAL A 36 2.75 -20.55 5.18
CA VAL A 36 2.48 -19.15 4.89
C VAL A 36 1.13 -19.01 4.20
N ILE A 37 0.27 -18.16 4.75
CA ILE A 37 -1.02 -17.77 4.20
C ILE A 37 -0.88 -16.33 3.72
N GLY A 38 -0.74 -16.16 2.42
CA GLY A 38 -0.74 -14.88 1.73
C GLY A 38 -2.14 -14.46 1.33
N VAL A 39 -2.57 -13.26 1.71
CA VAL A 39 -3.86 -12.67 1.30
C VAL A 39 -3.60 -11.32 0.64
N ASP A 40 -3.79 -11.27 -0.67
CA ASP A 40 -3.56 -10.09 -1.51
C ASP A 40 -4.47 -8.92 -1.09
N GLY A 41 -3.93 -7.71 -0.98
CA GLY A 41 -4.69 -6.52 -0.60
C GLY A 41 -5.24 -6.48 0.85
N LEU A 42 -4.82 -7.39 1.74
CA LEU A 42 -5.28 -7.44 3.13
C LEU A 42 -4.59 -6.37 4.00
N SER A 43 -5.27 -5.23 4.13
CA SER A 43 -4.80 -4.09 4.93
C SER A 43 -5.01 -4.29 6.44
N PRO A 44 -4.25 -3.58 7.30
CA PRO A 44 -4.49 -3.52 8.74
C PRO A 44 -5.90 -2.99 9.08
N ASP A 45 -6.46 -2.13 8.22
CA ASP A 45 -7.82 -1.60 8.36
C ASP A 45 -8.86 -2.71 8.13
N GLY A 46 -8.63 -3.57 7.13
CA GLY A 46 -9.45 -4.74 6.84
C GLY A 46 -9.60 -5.65 8.07
N ILE A 47 -8.48 -6.03 8.70
CA ILE A 47 -8.50 -6.87 9.90
C ILE A 47 -9.19 -6.16 11.08
N LYS A 48 -8.97 -4.86 11.26
CA LYS A 48 -9.52 -4.12 12.42
C LYS A 48 -11.02 -3.85 12.34
N LYS A 49 -11.61 -3.85 11.14
CA LYS A 49 -13.01 -3.47 10.91
C LYS A 49 -13.90 -4.61 10.44
N ALA A 50 -13.35 -5.63 9.81
CA ALA A 50 -14.09 -6.84 9.47
C ALA A 50 -14.20 -7.78 10.67
N GLU A 51 -15.14 -8.71 10.64
CA GLU A 51 -15.24 -9.78 11.63
C GLU A 51 -14.25 -10.90 11.27
N THR A 52 -13.12 -10.97 11.96
CA THR A 52 -12.03 -11.90 11.65
C THR A 52 -11.66 -12.84 12.81
N PRO A 53 -12.58 -13.68 13.32
CA PRO A 53 -12.36 -14.48 14.52
C PRO A 53 -11.15 -15.45 14.44
N PHE A 54 -10.79 -15.95 13.25
CA PHE A 54 -9.64 -16.86 13.13
C PHE A 54 -8.30 -16.12 13.14
N ILE A 55 -8.22 -14.98 12.45
CA ILE A 55 -7.06 -14.08 12.49
C ILE A 55 -6.92 -13.48 13.90
N ASP A 56 -8.03 -13.09 14.55
CA ASP A 56 -8.04 -12.60 15.94
C ASP A 56 -7.50 -13.66 16.90
N LYS A 57 -7.88 -14.94 16.70
CA LYS A 57 -7.31 -16.07 17.45
C LYS A 57 -5.79 -16.19 17.22
N MET A 58 -5.32 -16.04 15.98
CA MET A 58 -3.89 -16.06 15.68
C MET A 58 -3.15 -14.91 16.36
N ILE A 59 -3.70 -13.70 16.34
CA ILE A 59 -3.13 -12.50 16.99
C ILE A 59 -3.08 -12.69 18.51
N ALA A 60 -4.19 -13.08 19.13
CA ALA A 60 -4.25 -13.29 20.58
C ALA A 60 -3.36 -14.44 21.06
N GLY A 61 -3.30 -15.52 20.26
CA GLY A 61 -2.50 -16.71 20.54
C GLY A 61 -1.06 -16.66 20.04
N GLY A 62 -0.63 -15.56 19.43
CA GLY A 62 0.64 -15.46 18.71
C GLY A 62 1.26 -14.07 18.79
N SER A 63 2.08 -13.74 17.79
CA SER A 63 2.76 -12.45 17.68
C SER A 63 2.27 -11.68 16.48
N VAL A 64 2.13 -10.36 16.60
CA VAL A 64 1.62 -9.48 15.53
C VAL A 64 2.54 -8.29 15.28
N LYS A 65 2.65 -7.90 14.01
CA LYS A 65 3.18 -6.61 13.58
C LYS A 65 2.13 -5.90 12.73
N TRP A 66 1.57 -4.81 13.23
CA TRP A 66 0.48 -4.07 12.57
C TRP A 66 0.90 -3.17 11.40
N ASN A 67 2.19 -2.85 11.31
CA ASN A 67 2.72 -1.88 10.35
C ASN A 67 4.00 -2.41 9.68
N VAL A 68 3.89 -3.60 9.08
CA VAL A 68 4.94 -4.09 8.18
C VAL A 68 4.95 -3.19 6.94
N ARG A 69 6.12 -2.68 6.55
CA ARG A 69 6.28 -1.78 5.40
C ARG A 69 6.48 -2.57 4.12
N THR A 70 5.67 -2.29 3.11
CA THR A 70 5.82 -2.85 1.75
C THR A 70 7.03 -2.24 1.03
N VAL A 71 7.41 -2.80 -0.12
CA VAL A 71 8.28 -2.08 -1.08
C VAL A 71 7.43 -1.10 -1.92
N LEU A 72 8.10 -0.18 -2.62
CA LEU A 72 7.46 0.76 -3.53
C LEU A 72 7.85 0.45 -4.99
N THR A 73 6.94 0.59 -5.96
CA THR A 73 5.51 0.86 -5.77
C THR A 73 4.80 -0.32 -5.10
N THR A 74 3.64 -0.08 -4.47
CA THR A 74 2.88 -1.12 -3.75
C THR A 74 2.08 -2.03 -4.71
N ALA A 75 2.70 -2.46 -5.81
CA ALA A 75 2.10 -3.39 -6.74
C ALA A 75 2.46 -4.85 -6.38
N SER A 76 1.59 -5.77 -6.79
CA SER A 76 1.57 -7.15 -6.31
C SER A 76 2.84 -7.91 -6.69
N SER A 77 3.28 -7.83 -7.95
CA SER A 77 4.51 -8.52 -8.41
C SER A 77 5.73 -8.14 -7.60
N GLN A 78 5.94 -6.84 -7.34
CA GLN A 78 7.10 -6.38 -6.57
C GLN A 78 7.04 -6.88 -5.13
N ASN A 79 5.87 -6.81 -4.50
CA ASN A 79 5.74 -7.18 -3.09
C ASN A 79 5.76 -8.68 -2.88
N TRP A 80 5.03 -9.47 -3.68
CA TRP A 80 5.14 -10.94 -3.66
C TRP A 80 6.57 -11.41 -3.95
N ALA A 81 7.26 -10.79 -4.91
CA ALA A 81 8.66 -11.08 -5.17
C ALA A 81 9.54 -10.74 -3.97
N SER A 82 9.44 -9.51 -3.45
CA SER A 82 10.23 -9.07 -2.29
C SER A 82 10.04 -9.98 -1.07
N MET A 83 8.80 -10.40 -0.81
CA MET A 83 8.43 -11.33 0.25
C MET A 83 9.15 -12.67 0.16
N ILE A 84 9.24 -13.25 -1.03
CA ILE A 84 9.88 -14.55 -1.24
C ILE A 84 11.37 -14.45 -1.56
N MET A 85 11.88 -13.26 -1.88
CA MET A 85 13.27 -13.03 -2.30
C MET A 85 14.12 -12.32 -1.24
N GLY A 86 13.55 -11.89 -0.12
CA GLY A 86 14.34 -11.28 0.94
C GLY A 86 15.02 -9.95 0.55
N ALA A 87 14.58 -9.32 -0.53
CA ALA A 87 15.20 -8.14 -1.13
C ALA A 87 14.15 -7.23 -1.79
N GLY A 88 14.52 -6.00 -2.15
CA GLY A 88 13.64 -5.06 -2.84
C GLY A 88 13.78 -5.08 -4.38
N PRO A 89 12.91 -4.35 -5.10
CA PRO A 89 12.90 -4.26 -6.57
C PRO A 89 14.24 -3.87 -7.18
N GLU A 90 15.01 -3.03 -6.48
CA GLU A 90 16.36 -2.61 -6.88
C GLU A 90 17.37 -3.76 -6.94
N GLN A 91 17.09 -4.89 -6.29
CA GLN A 91 17.95 -6.08 -6.27
C GLN A 91 17.38 -7.21 -7.12
N HIS A 92 16.08 -7.49 -7.02
CA HIS A 92 15.46 -8.60 -7.74
C HIS A 92 14.96 -8.25 -9.14
N GLY A 93 14.89 -6.96 -9.51
CA GLY A 93 14.59 -6.52 -10.87
C GLY A 93 13.11 -6.57 -11.29
N ILE A 94 12.20 -6.92 -10.37
CA ILE A 94 10.75 -6.97 -10.63
C ILE A 94 10.17 -5.64 -10.18
N ILE A 95 9.75 -4.81 -11.13
CA ILE A 95 9.43 -3.38 -10.88
C ILE A 95 7.96 -3.02 -11.19
N ASP A 96 7.18 -3.95 -11.74
CA ASP A 96 5.76 -3.78 -12.06
C ASP A 96 5.05 -5.14 -12.25
N ASN A 97 3.74 -5.09 -12.49
CA ASN A 97 2.89 -6.26 -12.72
C ASN A 97 2.99 -6.86 -14.13
N ASP A 98 3.58 -6.13 -15.09
CA ASP A 98 3.76 -6.59 -16.47
C ASP A 98 5.11 -7.30 -16.66
N TRP A 99 5.97 -7.34 -15.63
CA TRP A 99 7.25 -8.04 -15.65
C TRP A 99 7.10 -9.47 -16.17
N GLU A 100 7.92 -9.84 -17.15
CA GLU A 100 8.11 -11.21 -17.56
C GLU A 100 9.60 -11.57 -17.56
N MET A 101 9.90 -12.87 -17.49
CA MET A 101 11.28 -13.34 -17.39
C MET A 101 12.11 -12.97 -18.62
N ASP A 102 11.49 -12.92 -19.79
CA ASP A 102 12.07 -12.55 -21.08
C ASP A 102 11.72 -11.12 -21.51
N ASP A 103 10.87 -10.41 -20.76
CA ASP A 103 10.47 -9.02 -21.01
C ASP A 103 10.53 -8.18 -19.72
N HIS A 104 11.72 -7.67 -19.42
CA HIS A 104 11.94 -6.78 -18.28
C HIS A 104 13.09 -5.79 -18.55
N THR A 105 13.04 -4.66 -17.87
CA THR A 105 13.98 -3.55 -18.09
C THR A 105 15.13 -3.51 -17.08
N LEU A 106 14.94 -4.10 -15.90
CA LEU A 106 15.93 -4.13 -14.82
C LEU A 106 16.31 -5.58 -14.50
N PRO A 107 17.52 -6.04 -14.89
CA PRO A 107 17.97 -7.37 -14.51
C PRO A 107 18.25 -7.45 -13.00
N PRO A 108 18.11 -8.64 -12.36
CA PRO A 108 18.47 -8.81 -10.97
C PRO A 108 20.00 -8.66 -10.77
N ILE A 109 20.42 -8.19 -9.58
CA ILE A 109 21.85 -8.01 -9.27
C ILE A 109 22.61 -9.34 -9.19
N VAL A 110 21.89 -10.43 -8.95
CA VAL A 110 22.37 -11.82 -9.01
C VAL A 110 21.21 -12.71 -9.42
N ASN A 111 21.48 -13.73 -10.23
CA ASN A 111 20.48 -14.68 -10.68
C ASN A 111 20.95 -16.12 -10.50
N GLU A 112 19.98 -17.01 -10.37
CA GLU A 112 20.19 -18.44 -10.51
C GLU A 112 20.24 -18.85 -11.99
N ALA A 113 20.37 -20.16 -12.24
CA ALA A 113 20.48 -20.71 -13.58
C ALA A 113 19.25 -20.43 -14.47
N ASP A 114 18.07 -20.22 -13.88
CA ASP A 114 16.84 -19.88 -14.59
C ASP A 114 16.65 -18.36 -14.78
N GLY A 115 17.64 -17.54 -14.43
CA GLY A 115 17.60 -16.08 -14.58
C GLY A 115 16.91 -15.33 -13.43
N ARG A 116 16.27 -16.03 -12.48
CA ARG A 116 15.60 -15.38 -11.35
C ARG A 116 16.53 -15.12 -10.17
N PHE A 117 16.22 -14.07 -9.41
CA PHE A 117 16.83 -13.82 -8.11
C PHE A 117 16.50 -14.97 -7.12
N PRO A 118 17.41 -15.35 -6.19
CA PRO A 118 17.18 -16.45 -5.26
C PRO A 118 15.95 -16.25 -4.37
N THR A 119 15.02 -17.21 -4.40
CA THR A 119 13.83 -17.20 -3.53
C THR A 119 14.03 -18.08 -2.30
N ILE A 120 13.18 -17.93 -1.29
CA ILE A 120 13.16 -18.81 -0.12
C ILE A 120 12.94 -20.28 -0.50
N PHE A 121 12.19 -20.53 -1.58
CA PHE A 121 11.99 -21.87 -2.11
C PHE A 121 13.31 -22.44 -2.64
N SER A 122 14.05 -21.70 -3.48
CA SER A 122 15.33 -22.17 -4.02
C SER A 122 16.41 -22.30 -2.94
N VAL A 123 16.44 -21.37 -1.98
CA VAL A 123 17.35 -21.41 -0.84
C VAL A 123 17.09 -22.63 0.05
N LEU A 124 15.83 -22.91 0.37
CA LEU A 124 15.46 -24.10 1.15
C LEU A 124 15.75 -25.38 0.38
N HIS A 125 15.41 -25.46 -0.90
CA HIS A 125 15.66 -26.63 -1.73
C HIS A 125 17.15 -26.95 -1.83
N LYS A 126 18.02 -25.94 -2.00
CA LYS A 126 19.48 -26.13 -2.01
C LYS A 126 20.02 -26.63 -0.68
N ALA A 127 19.49 -26.10 0.44
CA ALA A 127 19.92 -26.51 1.77
C ALA A 127 19.37 -27.90 2.16
N ARG A 128 18.19 -28.26 1.66
CA ARG A 128 17.47 -29.50 1.95
C ARG A 128 16.78 -30.05 0.69
N PRO A 129 17.49 -30.76 -0.19
CA PRO A 129 16.93 -31.24 -1.46
C PRO A 129 15.70 -32.16 -1.32
N GLU A 130 15.61 -32.88 -0.20
CA GLU A 130 14.50 -33.79 0.12
C GLU A 130 13.31 -33.09 0.80
N ALA A 131 13.39 -31.78 1.06
CA ALA A 131 12.30 -31.05 1.68
C ALA A 131 11.08 -30.99 0.74
N GLU A 132 9.90 -31.28 1.28
CA GLU A 132 8.64 -31.11 0.56
C GLU A 132 8.26 -29.61 0.61
N ILE A 133 8.31 -28.95 -0.55
CA ILE A 133 8.08 -27.51 -0.69
C ILE A 133 6.93 -27.30 -1.67
N GLY A 134 5.91 -26.54 -1.29
CA GLY A 134 4.72 -26.38 -2.13
C GLY A 134 4.14 -24.99 -2.15
N THR A 135 3.66 -24.59 -3.32
CA THR A 135 2.96 -23.34 -3.58
C THR A 135 1.61 -23.61 -4.24
N VAL A 136 0.53 -23.05 -3.68
CA VAL A 136 -0.81 -23.09 -4.30
C VAL A 136 -1.32 -21.66 -4.38
N TYR A 137 -1.66 -21.18 -5.57
CA TYR A 137 -1.95 -19.76 -5.76
C TYR A 137 -3.20 -19.50 -6.60
N HIS A 138 -3.90 -18.44 -6.20
CA HIS A 138 -5.09 -17.93 -6.86
C HIS A 138 -4.73 -17.00 -8.04
N TRP A 139 -3.79 -16.06 -7.84
CA TRP A 139 -3.37 -15.17 -8.92
C TRP A 139 -2.28 -15.80 -9.76
N GLY A 140 -2.53 -15.97 -11.06
CA GLY A 140 -1.59 -16.60 -11.99
C GLY A 140 -0.21 -15.94 -12.05
N GLY A 141 -0.14 -14.62 -11.84
CA GLY A 141 1.10 -13.83 -11.82
C GLY A 141 2.09 -14.25 -10.73
N PHE A 142 1.61 -14.78 -9.60
CA PHE A 142 2.50 -15.31 -8.55
C PHE A 142 3.38 -16.46 -9.07
N GLY A 143 2.82 -17.29 -9.96
CA GLY A 143 3.50 -18.46 -10.52
C GLY A 143 4.79 -18.14 -11.28
N ARG A 144 4.93 -16.94 -11.85
CA ARG A 144 6.14 -16.56 -12.59
C ARG A 144 7.27 -16.04 -11.70
N LEU A 145 7.04 -15.83 -10.40
CA LEU A 145 8.01 -15.17 -9.50
C LEU A 145 9.06 -16.10 -8.89
N PHE A 146 8.90 -17.42 -8.98
CA PHE A 146 9.79 -18.38 -8.31
C PHE A 146 10.31 -19.50 -9.22
N GLN A 147 11.41 -20.12 -8.79
CA GLN A 147 12.06 -21.24 -9.46
C GLN A 147 11.16 -22.48 -9.42
N LYS A 148 10.67 -22.93 -10.59
CA LYS A 148 9.75 -24.08 -10.69
C LYS A 148 10.37 -25.42 -10.26
N ASN A 149 11.67 -25.57 -10.42
CA ASN A 149 12.41 -26.76 -9.97
C ASN A 149 12.74 -26.75 -8.47
N ALA A 150 12.48 -25.66 -7.76
CA ALA A 150 12.70 -25.56 -6.32
C ALA A 150 11.48 -25.99 -5.49
N VAL A 151 10.36 -26.29 -6.13
CA VAL A 151 9.12 -26.70 -5.46
C VAL A 151 8.71 -28.11 -5.90
N SER A 152 8.26 -28.90 -4.94
CA SER A 152 7.70 -30.25 -5.13
C SER A 152 6.23 -30.21 -5.55
N TYR A 153 5.53 -29.10 -5.23
CA TYR A 153 4.12 -28.92 -5.50
C TYR A 153 3.82 -27.50 -6.01
N ASP A 154 3.22 -27.40 -7.19
CA ASP A 154 2.93 -26.13 -7.86
C ASP A 154 1.54 -26.21 -8.52
N LYS A 155 0.57 -25.46 -7.98
CA LYS A 155 -0.82 -25.47 -8.45
C LYS A 155 -1.42 -24.07 -8.51
N HIS A 156 -2.16 -23.83 -9.59
CA HIS A 156 -2.93 -22.61 -9.82
C HIS A 156 -4.42 -22.93 -9.92
N PHE A 157 -5.25 -22.10 -9.30
CA PHE A 157 -6.71 -22.19 -9.41
C PHE A 157 -7.31 -20.79 -9.57
N SER A 158 -8.48 -20.70 -10.21
CA SER A 158 -9.14 -19.43 -10.51
C SER A 158 -10.07 -18.92 -9.40
N THR A 159 -10.12 -19.59 -8.24
CA THR A 159 -10.90 -19.12 -7.08
C THR A 159 -10.18 -19.41 -5.78
N GLU A 160 -10.44 -18.57 -4.78
CA GLU A 160 -9.92 -18.70 -3.42
C GLU A 160 -10.37 -20.00 -2.74
N ASP A 161 -11.60 -20.45 -3.01
CA ASP A 161 -12.14 -21.70 -2.47
C ASP A 161 -11.41 -22.92 -3.04
N SER A 162 -11.18 -22.96 -4.36
CA SER A 162 -10.49 -24.09 -5.01
C SER A 162 -9.00 -24.11 -4.62
N THR A 163 -8.37 -22.94 -4.56
CA THR A 163 -7.00 -22.75 -4.07
C THR A 163 -6.87 -23.28 -2.64
N THR A 164 -7.79 -22.90 -1.75
CA THR A 164 -7.77 -23.33 -0.35
C THR A 164 -8.04 -24.83 -0.20
N ALA A 165 -9.01 -25.37 -0.95
CA ALA A 165 -9.34 -26.79 -0.91
C ALA A 165 -8.16 -27.68 -1.32
N ASP A 166 -7.43 -27.29 -2.38
CA ASP A 166 -6.25 -28.02 -2.83
C ASP A 166 -5.10 -27.91 -1.82
N PHE A 167 -4.85 -26.71 -1.28
CA PHE A 167 -3.82 -26.51 -0.25
C PHE A 167 -4.09 -27.32 1.03
N ILE A 168 -5.34 -27.42 1.47
CA ILE A 168 -5.75 -28.28 2.60
C ILE A 168 -5.44 -29.74 2.31
N LYS A 169 -5.75 -30.23 1.09
CA LYS A 169 -5.42 -31.59 0.68
C LYS A 169 -3.91 -31.81 0.69
N TYR A 170 -3.15 -30.83 0.19
CA TYR A 170 -1.69 -30.87 0.18
C TYR A 170 -1.11 -30.97 1.60
N ILE A 171 -1.52 -30.10 2.54
CA ILE A 171 -1.10 -30.15 3.95
C ILE A 171 -1.35 -31.55 4.55
N LYS A 172 -2.57 -32.08 4.40
CA LYS A 172 -2.96 -33.37 4.99
C LYS A 172 -2.19 -34.55 4.43
N THR A 173 -1.86 -34.53 3.14
CA THR A 173 -1.27 -35.68 2.44
C THR A 173 0.25 -35.64 2.39
N LYS A 174 0.84 -34.44 2.35
CA LYS A 174 2.27 -34.24 2.13
C LYS A 174 3.02 -33.66 3.32
N LYS A 175 2.33 -32.95 4.23
CA LYS A 175 2.93 -32.33 5.43
C LYS A 175 4.21 -31.54 5.09
N PRO A 176 4.09 -30.51 4.23
CA PRO A 176 5.25 -29.85 3.64
C PRO A 176 6.17 -29.23 4.70
N THR A 177 7.47 -29.23 4.44
CA THR A 177 8.43 -28.42 5.22
C THR A 177 8.15 -26.93 5.03
N LEU A 178 7.82 -26.52 3.81
CA LEU A 178 7.35 -25.17 3.50
C LEU A 178 6.12 -25.23 2.58
N GLY A 179 4.97 -24.81 3.10
CA GLY A 179 3.75 -24.64 2.32
C GLY A 179 3.41 -23.15 2.19
N PHE A 180 3.12 -22.69 0.98
CA PHE A 180 2.74 -21.31 0.70
C PHE A 180 1.41 -21.29 -0.06
N VAL A 181 0.42 -20.56 0.46
CA VAL A 181 -0.84 -20.32 -0.25
C VAL A 181 -1.04 -18.84 -0.52
N HIS A 182 -1.51 -18.49 -1.72
CA HIS A 182 -1.83 -17.13 -2.12
C HIS A 182 -3.33 -17.00 -2.44
N LEU A 183 -4.01 -16.06 -1.80
CA LEU A 183 -5.43 -15.77 -2.01
C LEU A 183 -5.62 -14.32 -2.54
N ASP A 184 -6.20 -14.19 -3.74
CA ASP A 184 -6.32 -12.92 -4.48
C ASP A 184 -7.64 -12.14 -4.23
N HIS A 185 -8.66 -12.79 -3.68
CA HIS A 185 -10.05 -12.30 -3.74
C HIS A 185 -10.30 -11.03 -2.90
N VAL A 186 -9.44 -10.71 -1.95
CA VAL A 186 -9.54 -9.49 -1.13
C VAL A 186 -9.11 -8.26 -1.93
N ASP A 187 -8.02 -8.36 -2.69
CA ASP A 187 -7.58 -7.30 -3.61
C ASP A 187 -8.60 -7.09 -4.74
N HIS A 188 -9.08 -8.16 -5.36
CA HIS A 188 -10.11 -8.05 -6.39
C HIS A 188 -11.38 -7.33 -5.87
N ALA A 189 -11.82 -7.62 -4.64
CA ALA A 189 -12.92 -6.88 -4.01
C ALA A 189 -12.56 -5.40 -3.75
N GLY A 190 -11.29 -5.10 -3.47
CA GLY A 190 -10.75 -3.75 -3.38
C GLY A 190 -10.83 -2.98 -4.71
N HIS A 191 -10.43 -3.60 -5.83
CA HIS A 191 -10.57 -3.02 -7.17
C HIS A 191 -12.03 -2.84 -7.60
N HIS A 192 -12.91 -3.80 -7.28
CA HIS A 192 -14.32 -3.76 -7.67
C HIS A 192 -15.16 -2.80 -6.81
N GLY A 193 -15.20 -3.06 -5.51
CA GLY A 193 -16.05 -2.37 -4.53
C GLY A 193 -15.38 -1.17 -3.85
N GLY A 194 -14.05 -1.10 -3.93
CA GLY A 194 -13.22 -0.11 -3.26
C GLY A 194 -12.62 -0.62 -1.94
N HIS A 195 -11.33 -0.39 -1.71
CA HIS A 195 -10.67 -0.71 -0.45
C HIS A 195 -11.32 0.04 0.72
N GLY A 196 -11.61 -0.70 1.80
CA GLY A 196 -12.33 -0.17 2.97
C GLY A 196 -13.84 -0.01 2.80
N SER A 197 -14.42 -0.51 1.70
CA SER A 197 -15.87 -0.61 1.47
C SER A 197 -16.50 -1.81 2.18
N ALA A 198 -17.84 -1.87 2.21
CA ALA A 198 -18.57 -3.02 2.73
C ALA A 198 -18.25 -4.32 1.97
N GLU A 199 -18.10 -4.26 0.66
CA GLU A 199 -17.73 -5.41 -0.18
C GLU A 199 -16.31 -5.90 0.13
N TYR A 200 -15.37 -4.96 0.27
CA TYR A 200 -14.01 -5.28 0.71
C TYR A 200 -14.00 -5.99 2.06
N TYR A 201 -14.71 -5.46 3.07
CA TYR A 201 -14.75 -6.11 4.39
C TYR A 201 -15.44 -7.49 4.34
N GLN A 202 -16.45 -7.69 3.50
CA GLN A 202 -17.06 -9.02 3.29
C GLN A 202 -16.04 -10.01 2.68
N SER A 203 -15.20 -9.55 1.76
CA SER A 203 -14.10 -10.36 1.21
C SER A 203 -13.05 -10.71 2.27
N VAL A 204 -12.76 -9.79 3.21
CA VAL A 204 -11.89 -10.05 4.37
C VAL A 204 -12.50 -11.11 5.30
N VAL A 205 -13.81 -11.05 5.60
CA VAL A 205 -14.51 -12.10 6.37
C VAL A 205 -14.40 -13.46 5.67
N LYS A 206 -14.53 -13.48 4.33
CA LYS A 206 -14.31 -14.70 3.55
C LYS A 206 -12.86 -15.21 3.71
N ALA A 207 -11.85 -14.35 3.59
CA ALA A 207 -10.45 -14.73 3.78
C ALA A 207 -10.20 -15.32 5.18
N ASP A 208 -10.74 -14.70 6.23
CA ASP A 208 -10.66 -15.22 7.60
C ASP A 208 -11.25 -16.63 7.73
N SER A 209 -12.41 -16.89 7.09
CA SER A 209 -13.00 -18.23 7.07
C SER A 209 -12.08 -19.29 6.41
N LEU A 210 -11.31 -18.89 5.40
CA LEU A 210 -10.36 -19.77 4.70
C LEU A 210 -9.11 -20.01 5.55
N VAL A 211 -8.61 -18.97 6.24
CA VAL A 211 -7.57 -19.10 7.28
C VAL A 211 -8.00 -20.13 8.33
N GLY A 212 -9.24 -20.06 8.82
CA GLY A 212 -9.78 -21.05 9.77
C GLY A 212 -9.75 -22.49 9.25
N LYS A 213 -10.14 -22.71 7.98
CA LYS A 213 -10.08 -24.04 7.34
C LYS A 213 -8.64 -24.55 7.18
N ILE A 214 -7.68 -23.67 6.85
CA ILE A 214 -6.27 -24.04 6.75
C ILE A 214 -5.72 -24.42 8.13
N LEU A 215 -5.98 -23.63 9.18
CA LEU A 215 -5.56 -23.95 10.55
C LEU A 215 -6.12 -25.30 11.00
N ALA A 216 -7.41 -25.56 10.76
CA ALA A 216 -8.01 -26.86 11.06
C ALA A 216 -7.33 -28.02 10.32
N SER A 217 -6.91 -27.81 9.06
CA SER A 217 -6.22 -28.86 8.30
C SER A 217 -4.84 -29.21 8.87
N ILE A 218 -4.13 -28.23 9.45
CA ILE A 218 -2.82 -28.43 10.10
C ILE A 218 -3.01 -29.23 11.40
N GLU A 219 -4.05 -28.92 12.16
CA GLU A 219 -4.45 -29.67 13.37
C GLU A 219 -4.83 -31.12 13.01
N GLU A 220 -5.69 -31.31 11.99
CA GLU A 220 -6.11 -32.63 11.52
C GLU A 220 -4.96 -33.47 10.92
N ALA A 221 -3.96 -32.82 10.32
CA ALA A 221 -2.76 -33.48 9.84
C ALA A 221 -1.82 -33.92 10.99
N GLY A 222 -2.08 -33.46 12.22
CA GLY A 222 -1.30 -33.79 13.42
C GLY A 222 0.10 -33.19 13.41
N ILE A 223 0.28 -32.00 12.82
CA ILE A 223 1.58 -31.32 12.73
C ILE A 223 1.60 -29.94 13.41
N MET A 224 0.49 -29.50 13.99
CA MET A 224 0.35 -28.14 14.56
C MET A 224 1.37 -27.84 15.68
N ASP A 225 1.76 -28.85 16.47
CA ASP A 225 2.76 -28.73 17.55
C ASP A 225 4.20 -28.53 17.07
N LYS A 226 4.42 -28.64 15.75
CA LYS A 226 5.69 -28.46 15.05
C LYS A 226 5.61 -27.41 13.93
N THR A 227 4.48 -26.74 13.78
CA THR A 227 4.21 -25.83 12.67
C THR A 227 4.24 -24.38 13.12
N LEU A 228 5.00 -23.56 12.39
CA LEU A 228 4.86 -22.11 12.37
C LEU A 228 3.87 -21.73 11.27
N VAL A 229 2.82 -20.99 11.63
CA VAL A 229 1.88 -20.40 10.68
C VAL A 229 2.13 -18.90 10.59
N ILE A 230 2.26 -18.38 9.38
CA ILE A 230 2.47 -16.95 9.11
C ILE A 230 1.35 -16.44 8.22
N LEU A 231 0.63 -15.39 8.65
CA LEU A 231 -0.27 -14.61 7.80
C LEU A 231 0.48 -13.37 7.31
N TRP A 232 0.40 -13.10 6.01
CA TRP A 232 1.06 -11.95 5.38
C TRP A 232 0.20 -11.44 4.21
N ALA A 233 0.43 -10.19 3.81
CA ALA A 233 -0.16 -9.58 2.63
C ALA A 233 0.94 -8.91 1.80
N ASP A 234 0.69 -8.57 0.56
CA ASP A 234 1.66 -7.88 -0.29
C ASP A 234 1.48 -6.35 -0.22
N HIS A 235 0.24 -5.87 -0.17
CA HIS A 235 -0.11 -4.46 0.03
C HIS A 235 -1.47 -4.26 0.72
N GLY A 236 -1.78 -3.02 1.05
CA GLY A 236 -3.14 -2.55 1.34
C GLY A 236 -3.79 -1.95 0.11
N GLY A 237 -4.57 -0.87 0.26
CA GLY A 237 -5.11 -0.18 -0.91
C GLY A 237 -5.86 1.09 -0.56
N MET A 238 -6.10 1.93 -1.56
CA MET A 238 -6.86 3.17 -1.43
C MET A 238 -7.79 3.32 -2.62
N GLY A 239 -9.04 3.70 -2.37
CA GLY A 239 -10.01 3.83 -3.45
C GLY A 239 -10.21 2.50 -4.17
N TYR A 240 -10.00 2.46 -5.48
CA TYR A 240 -10.17 1.28 -6.33
C TYR A 240 -8.85 0.65 -6.77
N GLY A 241 -7.74 0.91 -6.07
CA GLY A 241 -6.47 0.34 -6.46
C GLY A 241 -5.35 0.61 -5.46
N HIS A 242 -4.15 0.34 -5.94
CA HIS A 242 -2.91 0.41 -5.19
C HIS A 242 -1.74 0.69 -6.16
N GLY A 243 -0.56 1.01 -5.61
CA GLY A 243 0.65 1.33 -6.35
C GLY A 243 1.27 2.66 -5.91
N GLY A 244 0.57 3.42 -5.07
CA GLY A 244 1.06 4.63 -4.44
C GLY A 244 2.02 4.38 -3.28
N ALA A 245 2.18 5.38 -2.43
CA ALA A 245 3.08 5.35 -1.27
C ALA A 245 2.35 5.79 0.02
N THR A 246 1.02 5.75 0.02
CA THR A 246 0.23 6.11 1.20
C THR A 246 0.34 5.00 2.26
N PRO A 247 0.20 5.32 3.56
CA PRO A 247 0.15 4.28 4.59
C PRO A 247 -0.94 3.22 4.36
N GLN A 248 -2.08 3.60 3.77
CA GLN A 248 -3.19 2.69 3.46
C GLN A 248 -2.79 1.62 2.45
N GLU A 249 -1.90 1.96 1.52
CA GLU A 249 -1.38 1.03 0.51
C GLU A 249 -0.11 0.32 0.98
N ALA A 250 0.75 1.02 1.73
CA ALA A 250 2.11 0.58 2.03
C ALA A 250 2.31 -0.02 3.44
N GLU A 251 1.24 -0.21 4.20
CA GLU A 251 1.27 -0.90 5.50
C GLU A 251 0.37 -2.13 5.46
N ILE A 252 0.93 -3.27 5.89
CA ILE A 252 0.25 -4.56 6.01
C ILE A 252 0.43 -5.11 7.43
N THR A 253 -0.35 -6.12 7.78
CA THR A 253 -0.22 -6.84 9.05
C THR A 253 0.49 -8.17 8.86
N GLY A 254 1.56 -8.42 9.62
CA GLY A 254 2.18 -9.74 9.73
C GLY A 254 1.76 -10.42 11.02
N VAL A 255 1.27 -11.66 10.95
CA VAL A 255 0.88 -12.46 12.13
C VAL A 255 1.65 -13.77 12.14
N PHE A 256 2.25 -14.09 13.28
CA PHE A 256 2.92 -15.35 13.55
C PHE A 256 2.09 -16.14 14.56
N TYR A 257 1.91 -17.45 14.35
CA TYR A 257 1.13 -18.31 15.22
C TYR A 257 1.69 -19.74 15.22
N GLY A 258 1.48 -20.48 16.32
CA GLY A 258 1.91 -21.88 16.44
C GLY A 258 3.26 -22.06 17.14
N LYS A 259 4.03 -23.04 16.69
CA LYS A 259 5.22 -23.52 17.40
C LYS A 259 6.30 -22.45 17.55
N GLY A 260 6.73 -22.24 18.79
CA GLY A 260 7.86 -21.37 19.14
C GLY A 260 7.54 -19.87 19.07
N VAL A 261 6.29 -19.49 18.82
CA VAL A 261 5.85 -18.09 18.73
C VAL A 261 5.42 -17.57 20.11
N LYS A 262 5.83 -16.35 20.47
CA LYS A 262 5.34 -15.68 21.68
C LYS A 262 3.85 -15.39 21.56
N LYS A 263 3.10 -15.62 22.64
CA LYS A 263 1.65 -15.39 22.70
C LYS A 263 1.33 -13.96 23.13
N GLY A 264 0.36 -13.33 22.47
CA GLY A 264 -0.13 -11.99 22.78
C GLY A 264 0.92 -10.90 22.66
N TYR A 265 1.91 -11.07 21.77
CA TYR A 265 3.07 -10.19 21.67
C TYR A 265 2.99 -9.27 20.44
N GLU A 266 3.20 -7.97 20.63
CA GLU A 266 3.32 -7.01 19.52
C GLU A 266 4.78 -6.71 19.24
N VAL A 267 5.22 -6.96 18.00
CA VAL A 267 6.61 -6.76 17.58
C VAL A 267 6.92 -5.28 17.44
N ALA A 268 7.94 -4.81 18.17
CA ALA A 268 8.30 -3.41 18.21
C ALA A 268 9.21 -2.99 17.03
N GLN A 269 10.18 -3.83 16.66
CA GLN A 269 11.10 -3.55 15.55
C GLN A 269 10.41 -3.15 14.25
N GLN A 270 11.09 -2.34 13.43
CA GLN A 270 10.69 -2.14 12.05
C GLN A 270 10.74 -3.47 11.31
N VAL A 271 9.72 -3.73 10.51
CA VAL A 271 9.61 -4.92 9.68
C VAL A 271 9.21 -4.47 8.28
N TYR A 272 9.89 -5.02 7.28
CA TYR A 272 9.59 -4.81 5.87
C TYR A 272 9.05 -6.11 5.27
N THR A 273 8.34 -6.01 4.15
CA THR A 273 7.73 -7.20 3.52
C THR A 273 8.76 -8.26 3.14
N TYR A 274 9.97 -7.85 2.75
CA TYR A 274 11.10 -8.74 2.45
C TYR A 274 11.70 -9.43 3.68
N ASP A 275 11.31 -9.06 4.90
CA ASP A 275 11.74 -9.78 6.11
C ASP A 275 11.08 -11.16 6.22
N LEU A 276 10.02 -11.44 5.45
CA LEU A 276 9.33 -12.73 5.45
C LEU A 276 10.27 -13.88 5.06
N ALA A 277 10.91 -13.82 3.89
CA ALA A 277 11.86 -14.85 3.45
C ALA A 277 12.97 -15.11 4.48
N SER A 278 13.50 -14.03 5.05
CA SER A 278 14.56 -14.07 6.08
C SER A 278 14.05 -14.75 7.36
N THR A 279 12.80 -14.49 7.74
CA THR A 279 12.15 -15.10 8.91
C THR A 279 11.87 -16.58 8.69
N ILE A 280 11.44 -16.99 7.49
CA ILE A 280 11.24 -18.40 7.15
C ILE A 280 12.57 -19.15 7.18
N ALA A 281 13.63 -18.59 6.55
CA ALA A 281 14.96 -19.18 6.57
C ALA A 281 15.46 -19.35 8.01
N PHE A 282 15.33 -18.32 8.85
CA PHE A 282 15.67 -18.38 10.27
C PHE A 282 14.87 -19.44 11.02
N ALA A 283 13.54 -19.50 10.85
CA ALA A 283 12.69 -20.48 11.53
C ALA A 283 13.04 -21.93 11.16
N LEU A 284 13.45 -22.16 9.91
CA LEU A 284 13.86 -23.47 9.43
C LEU A 284 15.36 -23.75 9.66
N GLY A 285 16.15 -22.81 10.19
CA GLY A 285 17.59 -22.98 10.39
C GLY A 285 18.38 -23.07 9.08
N VAL A 286 17.95 -22.36 8.04
CA VAL A 286 18.63 -22.25 6.74
C VAL A 286 19.39 -20.92 6.66
N GLY A 287 20.62 -20.98 6.12
CA GLY A 287 21.43 -19.79 5.92
C GLY A 287 20.85 -18.88 4.85
N GLN A 288 20.64 -17.61 5.20
CA GLN A 288 20.21 -16.58 4.27
C GLN A 288 21.36 -16.22 3.30
N PRO A 289 21.11 -16.12 1.98
CA PRO A 289 22.09 -15.61 1.03
C PRO A 289 22.47 -14.16 1.32
N TYR A 290 23.72 -13.79 1.06
CA TYR A 290 24.19 -12.40 1.22
C TYR A 290 23.47 -11.39 0.32
N ALA A 291 22.86 -11.86 -0.77
CA ALA A 291 22.07 -11.01 -1.67
C ALA A 291 20.77 -10.49 -1.02
N TRP A 292 20.27 -11.17 0.01
CA TRP A 292 19.07 -10.75 0.74
C TRP A 292 19.42 -9.68 1.77
N ILE A 293 18.60 -8.64 1.86
CA ILE A 293 18.71 -7.55 2.84
C ILE A 293 17.73 -7.68 4.01
N GLY A 294 16.77 -8.61 3.90
CA GLY A 294 15.81 -8.84 4.96
C GLY A 294 16.45 -9.29 6.26
N ARG A 295 15.77 -8.96 7.36
CA ARG A 295 16.17 -9.30 8.73
C ARG A 295 15.10 -10.18 9.34
N PRO A 296 15.43 -11.36 9.87
CA PRO A 296 14.44 -12.21 10.51
C PRO A 296 13.72 -11.47 11.64
N VAL A 297 12.41 -11.65 11.75
CA VAL A 297 11.57 -11.09 12.83
C VAL A 297 11.74 -11.93 14.10
N LYS A 298 12.97 -11.98 14.62
CA LYS A 298 13.36 -12.77 15.80
C LYS A 298 12.47 -12.52 17.02
N PRO A 299 12.05 -11.28 17.34
CA PRO A 299 11.27 -11.02 18.56
C PRO A 299 9.90 -11.68 18.58
N ALA A 300 9.39 -12.18 17.43
CA ALA A 300 8.16 -12.96 17.37
C ALA A 300 8.29 -14.34 18.06
N PHE A 301 9.50 -14.85 18.26
CA PHE A 301 9.73 -16.19 18.82
C PHE A 301 10.06 -16.17 20.31
N GLU A 302 9.63 -17.21 21.03
CA GLU A 302 9.90 -17.41 22.45
C GLU A 302 11.41 -17.35 22.75
N GLY A 303 11.79 -16.73 23.87
CA GLY A 303 13.20 -16.58 24.27
C GLY A 303 13.98 -15.48 23.54
N LEU A 304 13.57 -15.07 22.34
CA LEU A 304 14.27 -14.05 21.56
C LEU A 304 13.78 -12.64 21.93
N LYS A 305 14.69 -11.67 21.97
CA LYS A 305 14.39 -10.28 22.37
C LYS A 305 14.36 -9.36 21.15
N GLU A 306 13.71 -8.22 21.32
CA GLU A 306 13.89 -7.06 20.43
C GLU A 306 15.38 -6.68 20.34
N PRO A 307 15.83 -6.12 19.20
CA PRO A 307 17.21 -5.65 19.06
C PRO A 307 17.50 -4.50 20.05
N GLU A 308 18.72 -4.43 20.57
CA GLU A 308 19.08 -3.41 21.58
C GLU A 308 19.07 -1.97 21.01
N ASN A 309 19.23 -1.84 19.70
CA ASN A 309 19.32 -0.57 18.98
C ASN A 309 18.01 -0.18 18.28
N LEU A 310 16.86 -0.48 18.89
CA LEU A 310 15.54 -0.09 18.37
C LEU A 310 15.38 1.43 18.27
N TRP A 311 15.06 1.91 17.06
CA TRP A 311 14.60 3.27 16.82
C TRP A 311 13.08 3.27 16.75
N LEU A 312 12.40 3.41 17.89
CA LEU A 312 10.93 3.40 17.94
C LEU A 312 10.28 4.70 17.45
N GLY A 313 11.09 5.75 17.27
CA GLY A 313 10.59 7.10 17.00
C GLY A 313 9.81 7.68 18.19
N GLU A 314 9.40 8.93 18.09
CA GLU A 314 8.39 9.47 18.99
C GLU A 314 7.00 9.03 18.55
N LYS A 315 6.13 8.69 19.49
CA LYS A 315 4.75 8.30 19.18
C LYS A 315 4.06 9.44 18.44
N ALA A 316 3.77 9.25 17.16
CA ALA A 316 3.12 10.29 16.36
C ALA A 316 1.77 10.67 16.98
N VAL A 317 1.55 11.98 17.17
CA VAL A 317 0.26 12.50 17.62
C VAL A 317 -0.78 12.17 16.56
N GLN A 318 -1.91 11.58 16.98
CA GLN A 318 -2.95 11.15 16.04
C GLN A 318 -3.56 12.35 15.32
N MET A 319 -3.68 12.22 14.00
CA MET A 319 -4.26 13.25 13.14
C MET A 319 -5.74 13.45 13.47
N PRO A 320 -6.24 14.70 13.42
CA PRO A 320 -7.68 14.94 13.51
C PRO A 320 -8.37 14.50 12.22
N VAL A 321 -9.66 14.19 12.29
CA VAL A 321 -10.49 13.89 11.10
C VAL A 321 -11.37 15.11 10.81
N ILE A 322 -11.39 15.59 9.57
CA ILE A 322 -12.30 16.66 9.14
C ILE A 322 -13.43 16.04 8.36
N TYR A 323 -14.69 16.34 8.72
CA TYR A 323 -15.87 15.79 8.08
C TYR A 323 -16.52 16.77 7.07
N PRO A 324 -17.08 16.27 5.96
CA PRO A 324 -17.08 14.85 5.54
C PRO A 324 -15.67 14.29 5.30
N ASP A 325 -15.41 13.09 5.81
CA ASP A 325 -14.10 12.45 5.68
C ASP A 325 -13.87 11.98 4.24
N ARG A 326 -12.63 11.62 3.92
CA ARG A 326 -12.32 10.99 2.64
C ARG A 326 -13.17 9.74 2.45
N ASN A 327 -13.66 9.56 1.23
CA ASN A 327 -14.35 8.35 0.82
C ASN A 327 -13.69 7.83 -0.45
N LEU A 328 -13.03 6.67 -0.38
CA LEU A 328 -12.21 6.16 -1.48
C LEU A 328 -11.16 7.21 -1.91
N TYR A 329 -11.09 7.54 -3.19
CA TYR A 329 -10.21 8.59 -3.69
C TYR A 329 -10.72 10.01 -3.41
N ALA A 330 -12.00 10.18 -3.04
CA ALA A 330 -12.59 11.49 -2.78
C ALA A 330 -11.87 12.21 -1.64
N GLN A 331 -11.48 13.45 -1.90
CA GLN A 331 -10.87 14.31 -0.89
C GLN A 331 -11.90 14.67 0.19
N ALA A 332 -11.45 14.78 1.44
CA ALA A 332 -12.29 15.23 2.55
C ALA A 332 -12.88 16.63 2.26
N GLY A 333 -14.05 16.92 2.84
CA GLY A 333 -14.85 18.10 2.55
C GLY A 333 -16.00 17.77 1.61
N GLY A 334 -16.12 18.48 0.49
CA GLY A 334 -17.17 18.21 -0.50
C GLY A 334 -17.55 19.40 -1.37
N LEU A 335 -18.48 19.15 -2.30
CA LEU A 335 -19.09 20.15 -3.17
C LEU A 335 -20.46 20.57 -2.62
N TYR A 336 -20.70 21.88 -2.54
CA TYR A 336 -21.91 22.48 -1.99
C TYR A 336 -22.45 23.52 -2.98
N ILE A 337 -23.52 23.15 -3.68
CA ILE A 337 -24.24 24.03 -4.61
C ILE A 337 -25.42 24.67 -3.87
N ASP A 338 -25.49 26.00 -3.87
CA ASP A 338 -26.53 26.81 -3.20
C ASP A 338 -26.73 26.47 -1.71
N LYS A 339 -25.69 25.93 -1.07
CA LYS A 339 -25.70 25.46 0.31
C LYS A 339 -24.42 25.85 1.02
N LYS A 340 -24.52 26.05 2.34
CA LYS A 340 -23.37 26.33 3.20
C LYS A 340 -22.89 25.05 3.88
N PRO A 341 -21.61 24.68 3.77
CA PRO A 341 -21.08 23.50 4.43
C PRO A 341 -20.95 23.74 5.94
N LEU A 342 -21.26 22.69 6.71
CA LEU A 342 -20.95 22.60 8.13
C LEU A 342 -19.64 21.81 8.29
N VAL A 343 -18.63 22.43 8.87
CA VAL A 343 -17.33 21.82 9.16
C VAL A 343 -17.35 21.22 10.55
N LYS A 344 -17.10 19.91 10.62
CA LYS A 344 -16.87 19.19 11.87
C LYS A 344 -15.46 18.63 11.88
N ILE A 345 -14.79 18.72 13.03
CA ILE A 345 -13.45 18.16 13.23
C ILE A 345 -13.48 17.24 14.45
N GLU A 346 -12.98 16.02 14.30
CA GLU A 346 -12.81 15.08 15.40
C GLU A 346 -11.34 15.03 15.84
N THR A 347 -11.09 15.38 17.10
CA THR A 347 -9.78 15.23 17.74
C THR A 347 -9.57 13.77 18.13
N LYS A 348 -8.66 13.08 17.42
CA LYS A 348 -8.26 11.69 17.76
C LYS A 348 -7.11 11.64 18.78
N ALA A 349 -6.32 12.71 18.89
CA ALA A 349 -5.22 12.76 19.84
C ALA A 349 -5.72 12.71 21.29
N LYS A 350 -5.28 11.70 22.04
CA LYS A 350 -5.58 11.56 23.47
C LYS A 350 -4.99 12.75 24.24
N ASN A 351 -5.82 13.39 25.06
CA ASN A 351 -5.50 14.60 25.83
C ASN A 351 -4.90 15.75 24.99
N GLY A 352 -5.13 15.73 23.67
CA GLY A 352 -4.62 16.75 22.76
C GLY A 352 -5.68 17.81 22.43
N VAL A 353 -5.23 18.91 21.84
CA VAL A 353 -6.10 19.93 21.26
C VAL A 353 -5.96 19.95 19.75
N THR A 354 -7.06 20.07 19.03
CA THR A 354 -7.01 20.28 17.57
C THR A 354 -7.04 21.77 17.28
N ARG A 355 -6.12 22.22 16.42
CA ARG A 355 -6.10 23.58 15.88
C ARG A 355 -6.26 23.55 14.37
N TYR A 356 -6.85 24.60 13.83
CA TYR A 356 -7.21 24.64 12.42
C TYR A 356 -7.00 26.01 11.77
N THR A 357 -6.99 26.03 10.45
CA THR A 357 -6.93 27.23 9.61
C THR A 357 -7.94 27.10 8.47
N THR A 358 -8.45 28.25 8.01
CA THR A 358 -9.44 28.36 6.91
C THR A 358 -8.92 29.24 5.77
N ASP A 359 -7.65 29.63 5.81
CA ASP A 359 -6.97 30.43 4.79
C ASP A 359 -5.94 29.60 4.01
N GLY A 360 -5.89 28.28 4.24
CA GLY A 360 -4.92 27.37 3.65
C GLY A 360 -3.52 27.41 4.28
N SER A 361 -3.26 28.25 5.28
CA SER A 361 -1.98 28.24 6.02
C SER A 361 -1.82 26.97 6.87
N GLU A 362 -0.59 26.64 7.27
CA GLU A 362 -0.35 25.47 8.13
C GLU A 362 -0.77 25.75 9.58
N PRO A 363 -1.62 24.91 10.21
CA PRO A 363 -1.97 25.06 11.60
C PRO A 363 -0.74 24.94 12.51
N ASN A 364 -0.63 25.84 13.47
CA ASN A 364 0.43 25.90 14.46
C ASN A 364 -0.15 26.19 15.86
N GLN A 365 0.69 26.32 16.88
CA GLN A 365 0.25 26.53 18.27
C GLN A 365 -0.52 27.84 18.50
N SER A 366 -0.38 28.84 17.62
CA SER A 366 -1.16 30.09 17.67
C SER A 366 -2.48 30.04 16.86
N SER A 367 -2.68 29.02 16.03
CA SER A 367 -3.93 28.86 15.27
C SER A 367 -5.12 28.62 16.20
N PRO A 368 -6.35 29.02 15.82
CA PRO A 368 -7.54 28.79 16.63
C PRO A 368 -7.72 27.32 17.04
N VAL A 369 -8.14 27.09 18.28
CA VAL A 369 -8.54 25.76 18.77
C VAL A 369 -9.92 25.45 18.21
N PHE A 370 -10.11 24.22 17.73
CA PHE A 370 -11.43 23.74 17.35
C PHE A 370 -12.23 23.41 18.61
N GLU A 371 -13.24 24.22 18.91
CA GLU A 371 -14.14 24.02 20.06
C GLU A 371 -15.51 23.48 19.64
N LYS A 372 -16.01 23.91 18.48
CA LYS A 372 -17.32 23.54 17.94
C LYS A 372 -17.36 23.62 16.43
N GLU A 373 -18.33 22.94 15.85
CA GLU A 373 -18.64 22.97 14.43
C GLU A 373 -18.95 24.40 13.97
N PHE A 374 -18.57 24.73 12.72
CA PHE A 374 -18.76 26.06 12.15
C PHE A 374 -19.17 25.97 10.68
N VAL A 375 -19.87 27.00 10.20
CA VAL A 375 -20.39 27.07 8.83
C VAL A 375 -19.45 27.91 7.98
N LEU A 376 -19.17 27.47 6.74
CA LEU A 376 -18.48 28.31 5.75
C LEU A 376 -19.48 28.96 4.79
N ASP A 377 -19.12 30.12 4.26
CA ASP A 377 -19.92 30.87 3.29
C ASP A 377 -19.28 30.96 1.90
N ARG A 378 -18.08 30.38 1.73
CA ARG A 378 -17.31 30.39 0.48
C ARG A 378 -16.40 29.17 0.36
N THR A 379 -15.88 28.92 -0.84
CA THR A 379 -14.86 27.89 -1.07
C THR A 379 -13.68 28.08 -0.13
N THR A 380 -13.34 27.04 0.62
CA THR A 380 -12.35 27.10 1.70
C THR A 380 -11.56 25.80 1.77
N VAL A 381 -10.24 25.95 1.93
CA VAL A 381 -9.34 24.86 2.31
C VAL A 381 -9.20 24.88 3.83
N VAL A 382 -9.76 23.88 4.49
CA VAL A 382 -9.61 23.71 5.94
C VAL A 382 -8.43 22.78 6.19
N LYS A 383 -7.48 23.23 7.02
CA LYS A 383 -6.37 22.40 7.48
C LYS A 383 -6.46 22.27 8.99
N ALA A 384 -6.13 21.10 9.52
CA ALA A 384 -6.14 20.84 10.95
C ALA A 384 -4.93 20.01 11.40
N ARG A 385 -4.48 20.24 12.63
CA ARG A 385 -3.51 19.42 13.35
C ARG A 385 -3.93 19.26 14.79
N SER A 386 -3.70 18.08 15.34
CA SER A 386 -3.74 17.83 16.78
C SER A 386 -2.40 18.23 17.40
N PHE A 387 -2.42 18.70 18.64
CA PHE A 387 -1.24 18.96 19.45
C PHE A 387 -1.38 18.20 20.76
N ASP A 388 -0.36 17.45 21.17
CA ASP A 388 -0.35 16.81 22.48
C ASP A 388 -0.11 17.82 23.63
N GLU A 389 -0.11 17.33 24.87
CA GLU A 389 0.13 18.16 26.07
C GLU A 389 1.50 18.88 26.06
N LYS A 390 2.48 18.34 25.31
CA LYS A 390 3.81 18.93 25.15
C LYS A 390 3.89 19.92 23.98
N GLY A 391 2.80 20.07 23.22
CA GLY A 391 2.72 20.92 22.05
C GLY A 391 3.31 20.31 20.78
N ASN A 392 3.56 18.99 20.74
CA ASN A 392 4.02 18.30 19.55
C ASN A 392 2.86 18.16 18.54
N PRO A 393 3.06 18.50 17.26
CA PRO A 393 2.00 18.43 16.26
C PRO A 393 1.81 17.01 15.68
N SER A 394 0.58 16.68 15.32
CA SER A 394 0.29 15.60 14.38
C SER A 394 0.69 15.98 12.95
N GLN A 395 0.66 14.99 12.05
CA GLN A 395 0.56 15.30 10.62
C GLN A 395 -0.72 16.11 10.33
N ARG A 396 -0.71 16.83 9.20
CA ARG A 396 -1.82 17.71 8.81
C ARG A 396 -2.93 16.92 8.12
N THR A 397 -4.17 17.17 8.51
CA THR A 397 -5.36 16.81 7.73
C THR A 397 -5.82 18.01 6.91
N THR A 398 -6.20 17.79 5.65
CA THR A 398 -6.72 18.83 4.74
C THR A 398 -8.08 18.40 4.21
N ALA A 399 -9.05 19.32 4.20
CA ALA A 399 -10.35 19.16 3.57
C ALA A 399 -10.64 20.34 2.63
N TYR A 400 -11.27 20.05 1.50
CA TYR A 400 -11.61 21.01 0.45
C TYR A 400 -13.14 21.18 0.39
N PHE A 401 -13.63 22.31 0.86
CA PHE A 401 -15.04 22.67 0.79
C PHE A 401 -15.24 23.60 -0.40
N ARG A 402 -15.86 23.09 -1.46
CA ARG A 402 -16.10 23.81 -2.71
C ARG A 402 -17.52 24.34 -2.68
N VAL A 403 -17.68 25.66 -2.66
CA VAL A 403 -19.00 26.31 -2.55
C VAL A 403 -19.25 27.09 -3.82
N VAL A 404 -20.40 26.86 -4.46
CA VAL A 404 -20.76 27.53 -5.72
C VAL A 404 -22.24 27.90 -5.74
N ASP A 405 -22.55 29.06 -6.30
CA ASP A 405 -23.91 29.52 -6.57
C ASP A 405 -24.29 29.08 -7.99
N SER A 406 -25.46 28.45 -8.15
CA SER A 406 -25.91 27.98 -9.47
C SER A 406 -26.17 29.10 -10.48
N LYS A 407 -26.24 30.36 -10.04
CA LYS A 407 -26.60 31.53 -10.88
C LYS A 407 -25.40 32.30 -11.42
N THR A 408 -24.17 31.95 -11.05
CA THR A 408 -22.96 32.74 -11.38
C THR A 408 -22.28 32.36 -12.69
N GLY A 409 -22.88 31.44 -13.47
CA GLY A 409 -22.31 30.96 -14.74
C GLY A 409 -21.04 30.12 -14.55
N ASN A 410 -20.81 29.63 -13.33
CA ASN A 410 -19.71 28.72 -13.04
C ASN A 410 -19.95 27.35 -13.68
N GLY A 411 -18.88 26.73 -14.17
CA GLY A 411 -18.93 25.40 -14.71
C GLY A 411 -17.90 25.09 -15.79
N LEU A 412 -18.01 23.89 -16.33
CA LEU A 412 -17.25 23.32 -17.41
C LEU A 412 -18.21 22.50 -18.27
N THR A 413 -17.96 22.46 -19.57
CA THR A 413 -18.58 21.45 -20.44
C THR A 413 -17.78 20.16 -20.31
N ALA A 414 -18.39 19.11 -19.77
CA ALA A 414 -17.86 17.75 -19.78
C ALA A 414 -18.46 17.00 -20.96
N THR A 415 -17.64 16.30 -21.75
CA THR A 415 -18.08 15.48 -22.88
C THR A 415 -17.52 14.08 -22.76
N PHE A 416 -18.40 13.08 -22.76
CA PHE A 416 -18.09 11.66 -22.69
C PHE A 416 -18.04 11.01 -24.07
N TYR A 417 -17.07 10.14 -24.28
CA TYR A 417 -16.87 9.36 -25.48
C TYR A 417 -16.68 7.88 -25.10
N PRO A 418 -17.49 6.96 -25.64
CA PRO A 418 -17.22 5.53 -25.50
C PRO A 418 -15.83 5.20 -26.06
N GLY A 419 -15.06 4.42 -25.29
CA GLY A 419 -13.73 3.94 -25.65
C GLY A 419 -13.74 2.44 -25.94
N LYS A 420 -12.57 1.90 -26.26
CA LYS A 420 -12.32 0.45 -26.32
C LYS A 420 -10.82 0.22 -26.21
N ASP A 421 -10.39 -0.55 -25.22
CA ASP A 421 -8.99 -0.98 -25.03
C ASP A 421 -7.98 0.19 -25.14
N LEU A 422 -8.33 1.34 -24.55
CA LEU A 422 -7.50 2.54 -24.58
C LEU A 422 -6.23 2.33 -23.74
N LYS A 423 -5.07 2.67 -24.31
CA LYS A 423 -3.76 2.61 -23.62
C LYS A 423 -3.08 3.98 -23.47
N LYS A 424 -3.73 5.00 -24.02
CA LYS A 424 -3.33 6.40 -24.02
C LYS A 424 -4.51 7.25 -24.46
N LEU A 425 -4.42 8.56 -24.29
CA LEU A 425 -5.45 9.49 -24.73
C LEU A 425 -5.72 9.34 -26.25
N PRO A 426 -6.99 9.19 -26.65
CA PRO A 426 -7.34 9.15 -28.05
C PRO A 426 -7.22 10.54 -28.69
N ASP A 427 -7.14 10.57 -30.01
CA ASP A 427 -7.26 11.81 -30.77
C ASP A 427 -8.74 12.25 -30.78
N PHE A 428 -9.10 13.15 -29.85
CA PHE A 428 -10.46 13.67 -29.69
C PHE A 428 -11.03 14.34 -30.94
N THR A 429 -10.20 14.74 -31.92
CA THR A 429 -10.68 15.32 -33.19
C THR A 429 -11.27 14.26 -34.13
N LYS A 430 -10.93 12.99 -33.90
CA LYS A 430 -11.38 11.83 -34.70
C LYS A 430 -12.51 11.04 -34.03
N LEU A 431 -12.86 11.39 -32.79
CA LEU A 431 -13.94 10.71 -32.07
C LEU A 431 -15.30 11.12 -32.63
N GLN A 432 -16.25 10.18 -32.60
CA GLN A 432 -17.65 10.48 -32.87
C GLN A 432 -18.19 11.50 -31.85
N LYS A 433 -19.29 12.16 -32.18
CA LYS A 433 -19.92 13.14 -31.29
C LYS A 433 -20.24 12.52 -29.93
N GLY A 434 -19.61 13.03 -28.88
CA GLY A 434 -19.81 12.60 -27.51
C GLY A 434 -21.10 13.13 -26.87
N ARG A 435 -21.38 12.66 -25.66
CA ARG A 435 -22.50 13.15 -24.82
C ARG A 435 -21.98 14.21 -23.87
N SER A 436 -22.55 15.41 -23.92
CA SER A 436 -22.09 16.54 -23.10
C SER A 436 -23.08 16.94 -21.99
N TRP A 437 -22.54 17.46 -20.90
CA TRP A 437 -23.28 18.09 -19.80
C TRP A 437 -22.42 19.17 -19.13
N VAL A 438 -23.04 19.96 -18.26
CA VAL A 438 -22.33 20.95 -17.43
C VAL A 438 -21.97 20.31 -16.09
N THR A 439 -20.72 20.49 -15.68
CA THR A 439 -20.20 20.16 -14.34
C THR A 439 -19.54 21.40 -13.74
N VAL A 440 -19.29 21.42 -12.43
CA VAL A 440 -18.61 22.54 -11.75
C VAL A 440 -17.22 22.17 -11.23
N GLU A 441 -16.76 20.94 -11.47
CA GLU A 441 -15.44 20.46 -11.09
C GLU A 441 -14.94 19.40 -12.07
N PHE A 442 -13.64 19.11 -12.03
CA PHE A 442 -12.98 18.07 -12.86
C PHE A 442 -13.17 16.65 -12.31
N ASN A 443 -14.04 16.49 -11.32
CA ASN A 443 -14.42 15.20 -10.76
C ASN A 443 -15.65 14.62 -11.52
N MET A 444 -15.79 13.30 -11.49
CA MET A 444 -16.84 12.58 -12.19
C MET A 444 -17.70 11.78 -11.21
N ASP A 445 -19.01 11.99 -11.24
CA ASP A 445 -19.93 11.15 -10.51
C ASP A 445 -19.94 9.72 -11.11
N LYS A 446 -19.53 8.73 -10.32
CA LYS A 446 -19.42 7.34 -10.78
C LYS A 446 -20.78 6.81 -11.28
N GLY A 447 -21.87 7.16 -10.60
CA GLY A 447 -23.22 6.73 -10.97
C GLY A 447 -23.75 7.37 -12.25
N GLN A 448 -23.29 8.57 -12.59
CA GLN A 448 -23.60 9.25 -13.84
C GLN A 448 -22.81 8.64 -15.00
N VAL A 449 -21.50 8.44 -14.82
CA VAL A 449 -20.60 7.97 -15.88
C VAL A 449 -20.84 6.48 -16.19
N SER A 450 -21.05 5.63 -15.19
CA SER A 450 -21.27 4.19 -15.42
C SER A 450 -22.54 3.89 -16.23
N LYS A 451 -23.56 4.75 -16.15
CA LYS A 451 -24.78 4.66 -16.99
C LYS A 451 -24.53 4.96 -18.47
N LEU A 452 -23.36 5.49 -18.82
CA LEU A 452 -22.96 5.78 -20.20
C LEU A 452 -22.12 4.65 -20.81
N PHE A 453 -21.73 3.65 -20.01
CA PHE A 453 -20.94 2.53 -20.48
C PHE A 453 -21.72 1.68 -21.48
N THR A 454 -20.97 1.06 -22.39
CA THR A 454 -21.51 0.02 -23.26
C THR A 454 -21.45 -1.30 -22.49
N ALA A 455 -22.45 -2.18 -22.65
CA ALA A 455 -22.48 -3.46 -21.93
C ALA A 455 -21.17 -4.24 -22.15
N GLY A 456 -20.49 -4.59 -21.06
CA GLY A 456 -19.20 -5.30 -21.08
C GLY A 456 -17.99 -4.43 -21.48
N ASN A 457 -18.12 -3.10 -21.50
CA ASN A 457 -17.04 -2.18 -21.84
C ASN A 457 -17.10 -0.90 -20.99
N GLU A 458 -16.14 -0.81 -20.07
CA GLU A 458 -15.96 0.32 -19.15
C GLU A 458 -14.85 1.28 -19.61
N SER A 459 -14.29 1.06 -20.81
CA SER A 459 -13.30 1.97 -21.39
C SER A 459 -13.98 3.21 -21.96
N PHE A 460 -13.49 4.40 -21.63
CA PHE A 460 -14.04 5.67 -22.11
C PHE A 460 -13.00 6.79 -22.12
N ALA A 461 -13.31 7.86 -22.84
CA ALA A 461 -12.58 9.12 -22.77
C ALA A 461 -13.52 10.27 -22.39
N MET A 462 -12.98 11.28 -21.72
CA MET A 462 -13.69 12.50 -21.36
C MET A 462 -12.88 13.75 -21.67
N ARG A 463 -13.58 14.80 -22.09
CA ARG A 463 -13.03 16.14 -22.26
C ARG A 463 -13.80 17.13 -21.41
N PHE A 464 -13.08 17.86 -20.56
CA PHE A 464 -13.59 18.97 -19.76
C PHE A 464 -13.07 20.27 -20.36
N GLU A 465 -13.95 21.24 -20.63
CA GLU A 465 -13.59 22.53 -21.21
C GLU A 465 -14.31 23.71 -20.56
N GLY A 466 -13.58 24.78 -20.33
CA GLY A 466 -14.12 26.02 -19.76
C GLY A 466 -13.07 27.12 -19.71
N PHE A 467 -13.27 28.06 -18.80
CA PHE A 467 -12.29 29.03 -18.37
C PHE A 467 -11.97 28.84 -16.89
N ILE A 468 -10.71 29.06 -16.54
CA ILE A 468 -10.27 29.27 -15.15
C ILE A 468 -10.02 30.75 -14.89
N GLN A 469 -10.52 31.28 -13.78
CA GLN A 469 -10.23 32.64 -13.32
C GLN A 469 -8.96 32.66 -12.47
N ILE A 470 -7.99 33.47 -12.91
CA ILE A 470 -6.74 33.76 -12.21
C ILE A 470 -6.83 35.13 -11.55
N ASP A 471 -6.75 35.18 -10.21
CA ASP A 471 -6.89 36.44 -9.45
C ASP A 471 -5.60 37.24 -9.41
N LYS A 472 -4.45 36.56 -9.31
CA LYS A 472 -3.12 37.18 -9.20
C LYS A 472 -2.22 36.65 -10.30
N PRO A 473 -1.50 37.51 -11.04
CA PRO A 473 -0.58 37.04 -12.07
C PRO A 473 0.63 36.34 -11.44
N GLY A 474 1.26 35.44 -12.18
CA GLY A 474 2.52 34.79 -11.84
C GLY A 474 2.56 33.30 -12.21
N LYS A 475 3.52 32.59 -11.63
CA LYS A 475 3.73 31.16 -11.87
C LYS A 475 2.67 30.32 -11.16
N TYR A 476 1.90 29.58 -11.94
CA TYR A 476 0.99 28.56 -11.43
C TYR A 476 1.53 27.16 -11.73
N THR A 477 1.44 26.28 -10.74
CA THR A 477 1.65 24.84 -10.90
C THR A 477 0.29 24.17 -10.90
N PHE A 478 -0.02 23.43 -11.95
CA PHE A 478 -1.21 22.58 -12.05
C PHE A 478 -0.80 21.12 -11.85
N SER A 479 -1.68 20.34 -11.23
CA SER A 479 -1.53 18.88 -11.15
C SER A 479 -2.82 18.20 -11.57
N THR A 480 -2.71 17.04 -12.20
CA THR A 480 -3.81 16.08 -12.34
C THR A 480 -3.48 14.86 -11.50
N GLN A 481 -4.48 14.36 -10.77
CA GLN A 481 -4.43 13.07 -10.09
C GLN A 481 -5.47 12.18 -10.77
N SER A 482 -5.01 11.24 -11.60
CA SER A 482 -5.89 10.42 -12.44
C SER A 482 -5.58 8.93 -12.37
N ASP A 483 -6.63 8.13 -12.45
CA ASP A 483 -6.58 6.70 -12.79
C ASP A 483 -6.53 6.58 -14.31
N ASP A 484 -5.52 5.92 -14.86
CA ASP A 484 -5.11 6.03 -16.27
C ASP A 484 -4.87 7.50 -16.72
N GLY A 485 -4.91 7.74 -18.03
CA GLY A 485 -4.28 8.90 -18.62
C GLY A 485 -5.07 10.21 -18.53
N SER A 486 -4.37 11.30 -18.19
CA SER A 486 -4.89 12.67 -18.33
C SER A 486 -3.86 13.66 -18.87
N LYS A 487 -4.34 14.69 -19.57
CA LYS A 487 -3.54 15.86 -19.97
C LYS A 487 -4.30 17.14 -19.67
N LEU A 488 -3.63 18.10 -19.01
CA LEU A 488 -4.19 19.41 -18.70
C LEU A 488 -3.57 20.49 -19.59
N PHE A 489 -4.42 21.34 -20.16
CA PHE A 489 -4.04 22.43 -21.03
C PHE A 489 -4.54 23.77 -20.48
N ILE A 490 -3.69 24.80 -20.56
CA ILE A 490 -4.04 26.20 -20.31
C ILE A 490 -3.70 27.00 -21.56
N ASP A 491 -4.62 27.84 -22.05
CA ASP A 491 -4.44 28.61 -23.28
C ASP A 491 -4.00 27.73 -24.48
N ASN A 492 -4.56 26.52 -24.57
CA ASN A 492 -4.22 25.47 -25.54
C ASN A 492 -2.78 24.92 -25.47
N LYS A 493 -1.98 25.33 -24.47
CA LYS A 493 -0.66 24.77 -24.20
C LYS A 493 -0.77 23.63 -23.20
N GLU A 494 -0.14 22.49 -23.49
CA GLU A 494 -0.01 21.38 -22.54
C GLU A 494 0.81 21.83 -21.32
N VAL A 495 0.23 21.65 -20.13
CA VAL A 495 0.85 21.99 -18.85
C VAL A 495 1.15 20.74 -18.03
N VAL A 496 0.26 19.75 -18.06
CA VAL A 496 0.44 18.47 -17.35
C VAL A 496 0.27 17.33 -18.34
N ASP A 497 1.22 16.39 -18.31
CA ASP A 497 1.12 15.10 -18.99
C ASP A 497 1.15 13.99 -17.94
N ASN A 498 0.01 13.31 -17.80
CA ASN A 498 -0.21 12.15 -16.97
C ASN A 498 -0.83 11.03 -17.82
N ASP A 499 -0.43 10.89 -19.10
CA ASP A 499 -0.99 9.90 -20.02
C ASP A 499 -0.41 8.48 -19.81
N GLY A 500 -1.13 7.46 -20.26
CA GLY A 500 -0.78 6.05 -20.13
C GLY A 500 -1.58 5.29 -19.06
N ASN A 501 -1.45 3.97 -19.04
CA ASN A 501 -2.13 3.12 -18.06
C ASN A 501 -1.37 3.14 -16.74
N HIS A 502 -2.09 3.41 -15.65
CA HIS A 502 -1.54 3.41 -14.30
C HIS A 502 -2.68 3.53 -13.28
N ALA A 503 -2.45 3.05 -12.06
CA ALA A 503 -3.31 3.38 -10.93
C ALA A 503 -3.34 4.91 -10.68
N VAL A 504 -4.18 5.36 -9.75
CA VAL A 504 -4.28 6.79 -9.41
C VAL A 504 -2.92 7.37 -9.03
N GLN A 505 -2.37 8.20 -9.92
CA GLN A 505 -1.10 8.90 -9.71
C GLN A 505 -1.25 10.38 -9.97
N GLU A 506 -0.36 11.18 -9.40
CA GLU A 506 -0.29 12.61 -9.65
C GLU A 506 0.90 12.98 -10.53
N LYS A 507 0.64 13.80 -11.56
CA LYS A 507 1.68 14.55 -12.28
C LYS A 507 1.37 16.04 -12.21
N SER A 508 2.41 16.85 -12.43
CA SER A 508 2.29 18.30 -12.37
C SER A 508 3.17 18.99 -13.40
N GLY A 509 2.81 20.23 -13.72
CA GLY A 509 3.62 21.13 -14.51
C GLY A 509 3.22 22.58 -14.26
N SER A 510 3.97 23.53 -14.81
CA SER A 510 3.81 24.95 -14.47
C SER A 510 3.74 25.87 -15.68
N VAL A 511 3.01 26.97 -15.54
CA VAL A 511 2.82 28.00 -16.56
C VAL A 511 2.76 29.39 -15.90
N GLU A 512 3.27 30.41 -16.59
CA GLU A 512 3.10 31.81 -16.20
C GLU A 512 1.75 32.33 -16.71
N LEU A 513 0.93 32.89 -15.82
CA LEU A 513 -0.40 33.38 -16.16
C LEU A 513 -0.58 34.85 -15.77
N LYS A 514 -1.37 35.56 -16.55
CA LYS A 514 -1.84 36.90 -16.20
C LYS A 514 -3.10 36.77 -15.33
N ALA A 515 -3.49 37.86 -14.66
CA ALA A 515 -4.82 37.90 -14.05
C ALA A 515 -5.89 37.93 -15.14
N GLY A 516 -6.99 37.21 -14.93
CA GLY A 516 -8.09 37.11 -15.90
C GLY A 516 -8.55 35.67 -16.14
N LYS A 517 -9.47 35.51 -17.09
CA LYS A 517 -9.96 34.20 -17.54
C LYS A 517 -9.00 33.61 -18.57
N HIS A 518 -8.63 32.35 -18.37
CA HIS A 518 -7.80 31.56 -19.27
C HIS A 518 -8.55 30.29 -19.68
N PRO A 519 -8.62 29.94 -20.98
CA PRO A 519 -9.09 28.63 -21.40
C PRO A 519 -8.39 27.51 -20.63
N ILE A 520 -9.18 26.62 -20.04
CA ILE A 520 -8.70 25.39 -19.38
C ILE A 520 -9.36 24.19 -20.05
N ARG A 521 -8.57 23.15 -20.28
CA ARG A 521 -9.05 21.85 -20.78
C ARG A 521 -8.36 20.72 -20.05
N ILE A 522 -9.12 19.67 -19.71
CA ILE A 522 -8.55 18.38 -19.33
C ILE A 522 -9.10 17.32 -20.28
N ASP A 523 -8.19 16.60 -20.91
CA ASP A 523 -8.48 15.39 -21.66
C ASP A 523 -8.13 14.20 -20.77
N TYR A 524 -9.03 13.24 -20.64
CA TYR A 524 -8.96 12.10 -19.72
C TYR A 524 -9.39 10.82 -20.43
N TYR A 525 -8.81 9.67 -20.07
CA TYR A 525 -9.38 8.36 -20.40
C TYR A 525 -9.23 7.39 -19.24
N ASN A 526 -10.09 6.37 -19.26
CA ASN A 526 -10.03 5.22 -18.37
C ASN A 526 -10.18 3.94 -19.18
N ASN A 527 -9.49 2.87 -18.79
CA ASN A 527 -9.50 1.58 -19.46
C ASN A 527 -10.11 0.44 -18.62
N GLY A 528 -11.03 0.77 -17.73
CA GLY A 528 -11.86 -0.17 -16.98
C GLY A 528 -11.60 -0.14 -15.47
N GLY A 529 -12.39 -0.89 -14.70
CA GLY A 529 -12.22 -0.95 -13.24
C GLY A 529 -12.62 0.36 -12.54
N GLY A 530 -11.76 0.83 -11.64
CA GLY A 530 -11.87 2.16 -11.03
C GLY A 530 -11.74 3.28 -12.06
N PHE A 531 -12.18 4.49 -11.71
CA PHE A 531 -11.74 5.70 -12.40
C PHE A 531 -11.69 6.85 -11.42
N TRP A 532 -10.73 7.76 -11.62
CA TRP A 532 -10.61 8.96 -10.82
C TRP A 532 -9.98 10.08 -11.62
N LEU A 533 -10.44 11.32 -11.37
CA LEU A 533 -9.80 12.53 -11.84
C LEU A 533 -10.02 13.64 -10.82
N ASP A 534 -8.92 14.19 -10.30
CA ASP A 534 -8.88 15.46 -9.60
C ASP A 534 -7.89 16.39 -10.32
N ALA A 535 -8.17 17.70 -10.28
CA ALA A 535 -7.26 18.72 -10.77
C ALA A 535 -6.96 19.73 -9.65
N PHE A 536 -5.67 19.98 -9.44
CA PHE A 536 -5.16 20.89 -8.43
C PHE A 536 -4.42 22.05 -9.07
N TYR A 537 -4.33 23.15 -8.33
CA TYR A 537 -3.43 24.24 -8.66
C TYR A 537 -2.78 24.85 -7.41
N LYS A 538 -1.62 25.47 -7.61
CA LYS A 538 -0.87 26.27 -6.64
C LYS A 538 -0.36 27.50 -7.36
N GLY A 539 -0.36 28.66 -6.70
CA GLY A 539 0.09 29.90 -7.32
C GLY A 539 0.43 30.97 -6.28
N PRO A 540 0.66 32.23 -6.71
CA PRO A 540 1.01 33.33 -5.81
C PRO A 540 -0.02 33.54 -4.70
N GLY A 541 0.37 33.25 -3.46
CA GLY A 541 -0.49 33.36 -2.28
C GLY A 541 -1.55 32.25 -2.14
N LEU A 542 -1.47 31.18 -2.95
CA LEU A 542 -2.36 30.03 -2.89
C LEU A 542 -1.56 28.77 -2.53
N THR A 543 -1.96 28.07 -1.48
CA THR A 543 -1.48 26.69 -1.28
C THR A 543 -2.10 25.76 -2.31
N LYS A 544 -1.44 24.62 -2.57
CA LYS A 544 -2.00 23.58 -3.43
C LYS A 544 -3.40 23.21 -2.94
N GLN A 545 -4.36 23.27 -3.84
CA GLN A 545 -5.76 22.95 -3.56
C GLN A 545 -6.45 22.46 -4.83
N LEU A 546 -7.57 21.76 -4.66
CA LEU A 546 -8.45 21.45 -5.80
C LEU A 546 -8.81 22.75 -6.51
N ILE A 547 -8.85 22.73 -7.84
CA ILE A 547 -9.32 23.89 -8.61
C ILE A 547 -10.75 24.21 -8.14
N PRO A 548 -11.00 25.39 -7.54
CA PRO A 548 -12.28 25.71 -6.93
C PRO A 548 -13.40 25.80 -7.98
N ALA A 549 -14.58 25.29 -7.64
CA ALA A 549 -15.76 25.36 -8.51
C ALA A 549 -16.14 26.81 -8.88
N ASP A 550 -15.98 27.74 -7.94
CA ASP A 550 -16.21 29.18 -8.13
C ASP A 550 -15.16 29.88 -9.00
N LYS A 551 -14.08 29.18 -9.37
CA LYS A 551 -13.05 29.67 -10.31
C LYS A 551 -13.20 29.12 -11.72
N LEU A 552 -14.17 28.25 -11.97
CA LEU A 552 -14.43 27.63 -13.27
C LEU A 552 -15.65 28.25 -13.94
N PHE A 553 -15.58 28.59 -15.22
CA PHE A 553 -16.68 29.21 -15.98
C PHE A 553 -16.88 28.52 -17.32
N ILE A 554 -18.14 28.42 -17.75
CA ILE A 554 -18.49 27.86 -19.06
C ILE A 554 -17.88 28.75 -20.16
N LYS A 555 -17.47 28.12 -21.27
CA LYS A 555 -16.91 28.80 -22.45
C LYS A 555 -17.89 29.75 -23.14
#